data_AF-F3ZQK7-F1
#
_entry.id   AF-F3ZQK7-F1
#
_cell.length_a   1.000
_cell.length_b   1.000
_cell.length_c   1.000
_cell.angle_alpha   90.00
_cell.angle_beta   90.00
_cell.angle_gamma   90.00
#
_symmetry.space_group_name_H-M   'P 1'
#
loop_
_entity.id
_entity.type
_entity.pdbx_description
1 polymer ?
#
loop_
_entity_poly.entity_id
_entity_poly.type
_entity_poly.pdbx_seq_one_letter_code
_entity_poly.pdbx_strand_id
1 'polypeptide(L)'
;MQDSQMLLEVVRLILPEEFLTYFKITKVTKVKDVITIFMDEFDTLSAELKGHKVESKGFLAPITIQDFPVRFKKVTLKVRRRKWYDSTTKEYLSNKYDLLAKRTHYSKEFAAFLKELPRDIPRIGPLS
;
A
#
# COMPACT_ATOMS: atom_id res chain seq x y z
N MET A 1 5.91 15.64 -21.18
CA MET A 1 6.50 14.29 -20.99
C MET A 1 7.57 14.26 -19.91
N GLN A 2 8.47 15.25 -19.84
CA GLN A 2 9.54 15.30 -18.84
C GLN A 2 9.06 15.54 -17.39
N ASP A 3 8.05 16.39 -17.20
CA ASP A 3 7.49 16.69 -15.86
C ASP A 3 6.86 15.45 -15.19
N SER A 4 6.24 14.56 -15.97
CA SER A 4 5.63 13.34 -15.44
C SER A 4 6.67 12.38 -14.88
N GLN A 5 7.88 12.33 -15.47
CA GLN A 5 8.97 11.50 -14.96
C GLN A 5 9.52 12.08 -13.67
N MET A 6 9.77 13.39 -13.63
CA MET A 6 10.27 14.07 -12.42
C MET A 6 9.28 13.96 -11.26
N LEU A 7 7.97 14.09 -11.53
CA LEU A 7 6.93 13.89 -10.51
C LEU A 7 6.90 12.45 -9.99
N LEU A 8 7.14 11.45 -10.85
CA LEU A 8 7.22 10.06 -10.44
C LEU A 8 8.43 9.81 -9.50
N GLU A 9 9.58 10.42 -9.80
CA GLU A 9 10.75 10.34 -8.90
C GLU A 9 10.44 10.95 -7.53
N VAL A 10 9.70 12.06 -7.46
CA VAL A 10 9.25 12.62 -6.18
C VAL A 10 8.31 11.67 -5.44
N VAL A 11 7.40 10.98 -6.15
CA VAL A 11 6.50 9.98 -5.54
C VAL A 11 7.28 8.80 -4.95
N ARG A 12 8.35 8.36 -5.62
CA ARG A 12 9.25 7.30 -5.15
C ARG A 12 10.00 7.66 -3.86
N LEU A 13 10.17 8.95 -3.57
CA LEU A 13 10.73 9.41 -2.30
C LEU A 13 9.73 9.39 -1.15
N ILE A 14 8.43 9.35 -1.44
CA ILE A 14 7.36 9.47 -0.45
C ILE A 14 6.70 8.12 -0.15
N LEU A 15 6.54 7.27 -1.17
CA LEU A 15 5.88 5.98 -1.04
C LEU A 15 6.90 4.84 -1.08
N PRO A 16 6.73 3.78 -0.27
CA PRO A 16 7.63 2.64 -0.30
C PRO A 16 7.62 1.97 -1.68
N GLU A 17 8.80 1.53 -2.12
CA GLU A 17 9.04 1.00 -3.46
C GLU A 17 8.14 -0.19 -3.82
N GLU A 18 7.83 -1.05 -2.83
CA GLU A 18 6.96 -2.22 -3.06
C GLU A 18 5.56 -1.81 -3.55
N PHE A 19 5.02 -0.70 -3.04
CA PHE A 19 3.69 -0.24 -3.44
C PHE A 19 3.68 0.22 -4.89
N LEU A 20 4.74 0.91 -5.31
CA LEU A 20 4.88 1.41 -6.69
C LEU A 20 5.20 0.30 -7.69
N THR A 21 5.78 -0.81 -7.21
CA THR A 21 6.12 -1.98 -8.04
C THR A 21 4.90 -2.83 -8.35
N TYR A 22 4.05 -3.09 -7.35
CA TYR A 22 2.95 -4.05 -7.49
C TYR A 22 1.57 -3.41 -7.65
N PHE A 23 1.43 -2.12 -7.34
CA PHE A 23 0.15 -1.45 -7.32
C PHE A 23 0.13 -0.17 -8.15
N LYS A 24 -1.03 0.08 -8.75
CA LYS A 24 -1.37 1.30 -9.45
C LYS A 24 -2.13 2.23 -8.52
N ILE A 25 -1.69 3.48 -8.41
CA ILE A 25 -2.49 4.53 -7.76
C ILE A 25 -3.72 4.81 -8.61
N THR A 26 -4.90 4.64 -8.03
CA THR A 26 -6.19 4.82 -8.72
C THR A 26 -6.92 6.10 -8.30
N LYS A 27 -6.69 6.57 -7.08
CA LYS A 27 -7.31 7.78 -6.55
C LYS A 27 -6.49 8.35 -5.41
N VAL A 28 -6.46 9.67 -5.30
CA VAL A 28 -5.96 10.37 -4.12
C VAL A 28 -7.06 11.28 -3.59
N THR A 29 -7.35 11.21 -2.29
CA THR A 29 -8.30 12.11 -1.62
C THR A 29 -7.64 12.79 -0.45
N LYS A 30 -8.04 14.03 -0.20
CA LYS A 30 -7.61 14.83 0.94
C LYS A 30 -8.86 15.29 1.68
N VAL A 31 -9.03 14.83 2.91
CA VAL A 31 -10.16 15.18 3.77
C VAL A 31 -9.61 15.57 5.13
N LYS A 32 -9.84 16.82 5.54
CA LYS A 32 -9.26 17.40 6.76
C LYS A 32 -7.72 17.18 6.79
N ASP A 33 -7.23 16.52 7.83
CA ASP A 33 -5.82 16.22 8.07
C ASP A 33 -5.39 14.82 7.63
N VAL A 34 -6.17 14.20 6.73
CA VAL A 34 -5.89 12.87 6.20
C VAL A 34 -5.77 12.90 4.68
N ILE A 35 -4.66 12.36 4.19
CA ILE A 35 -4.45 12.02 2.78
C ILE A 35 -4.72 10.51 2.65
N THR A 36 -5.63 10.13 1.77
CA THR A 36 -5.88 8.72 1.43
C THR A 36 -5.49 8.45 0.00
N ILE A 37 -4.59 7.48 -0.19
CA ILE A 37 -4.11 7.03 -1.49
C ILE A 37 -4.69 5.65 -1.73
N PHE A 38 -5.52 5.52 -2.76
CA PHE A 38 -6.14 4.27 -3.16
C PHE A 38 -5.27 3.60 -4.22
N MET A 39 -5.04 2.31 -4.05
CA MET A 39 -4.18 1.53 -4.92
C MET A 39 -4.81 0.19 -5.27
N ASP A 40 -4.66 -0.21 -6.52
CA ASP A 40 -5.12 -1.49 -7.04
C ASP A 40 -3.92 -2.29 -7.54
N GLU A 41 -3.87 -3.56 -7.20
CA GLU A 41 -2.83 -4.47 -7.69
C GLU A 41 -2.87 -4.59 -9.21
N PHE A 42 -1.69 -4.56 -9.84
CA PHE A 42 -1.54 -4.83 -11.27
C PHE A 42 -2.05 -6.23 -11.63
N ASP A 43 -2.41 -6.41 -12.90
CA ASP A 43 -2.87 -7.72 -13.40
C ASP A 43 -1.70 -8.65 -13.73
N THR A 44 -0.86 -8.90 -12.72
CA THR A 44 0.35 -9.72 -12.87
C THR A 44 0.30 -10.85 -11.87
N LEU A 45 0.18 -12.09 -12.35
CA LEU A 45 0.29 -13.27 -11.50
C LEU A 45 1.73 -13.41 -10.99
N SER A 46 1.89 -13.73 -9.71
CA SER A 46 3.21 -14.07 -9.16
C SER A 46 3.79 -15.30 -9.88
N ALA A 47 5.12 -15.39 -9.88
CA ALA A 47 5.82 -16.53 -10.50
C ALA A 47 5.34 -17.88 -9.94
N GLU A 48 5.01 -17.93 -8.65
CA GLU A 48 4.48 -19.11 -7.96
C GLU A 48 3.15 -19.60 -8.54
N LEU A 49 2.37 -18.72 -9.17
CA LEU A 49 1.05 -19.03 -9.71
C LEU A 49 1.03 -19.15 -11.25
N LYS A 50 2.17 -18.95 -11.94
CA LYS A 50 2.24 -18.92 -13.42
C LYS A 50 1.80 -20.21 -14.12
N GLY A 51 1.71 -21.34 -13.40
CA GLY A 51 1.21 -22.61 -13.93
C GLY A 51 -0.32 -22.76 -13.91
N HIS A 52 -1.05 -21.85 -13.26
CA HIS A 52 -2.50 -21.95 -13.12
C HIS A 52 -3.24 -21.28 -14.30
N LYS A 53 -4.30 -21.92 -14.79
CA LYS A 53 -5.22 -21.33 -15.77
C LYS A 53 -6.27 -20.49 -15.04
N VAL A 54 -5.93 -19.23 -14.82
CA VAL A 54 -6.74 -18.33 -14.01
C VAL A 54 -7.46 -17.25 -14.81
N GLU A 55 -8.62 -16.85 -14.30
CA GLU A 55 -9.38 -15.68 -14.78
C GLU A 55 -9.41 -14.59 -13.72
N SER A 56 -9.19 -13.34 -14.09
CA SER A 56 -9.37 -12.21 -13.15
C SER A 56 -10.84 -12.09 -12.75
N LYS A 57 -11.14 -12.10 -11.45
CA LYS A 57 -12.49 -11.94 -10.88
C LYS A 57 -12.59 -10.71 -9.98
N GLY A 58 -11.75 -9.70 -10.23
CA GLY A 58 -11.77 -8.42 -9.52
C GLY A 58 -10.79 -8.38 -8.34
N PHE A 59 -11.24 -7.85 -7.20
CA PHE A 59 -10.38 -7.54 -6.06
C PHE A 59 -10.92 -8.11 -4.74
N LEU A 60 -10.01 -8.41 -3.82
CA LEU A 60 -10.30 -8.65 -2.42
C LEU A 60 -10.73 -7.36 -1.72
N ALA A 61 -11.26 -7.51 -0.50
CA ALA A 61 -11.55 -6.38 0.36
C ALA A 61 -10.29 -5.51 0.57
N PRO A 62 -10.40 -4.17 0.51
CA PRO A 62 -9.26 -3.31 0.68
C PRO A 62 -8.68 -3.45 2.09
N ILE A 63 -7.35 -3.50 2.18
CA ILE A 63 -6.65 -3.33 3.44
C ILE A 63 -6.27 -1.85 3.63
N THR A 64 -6.16 -1.42 4.88
CA THR A 64 -5.79 -0.05 5.24
C THR A 64 -4.44 -0.06 5.94
N ILE A 65 -3.53 0.76 5.43
CA ILE A 65 -2.15 0.90 5.91
C ILE A 65 -1.92 2.36 6.25
N GLN A 66 -1.34 2.64 7.41
CA GLN A 66 -0.90 3.97 7.81
C GLN A 66 0.58 4.11 7.50
N ASP A 67 0.94 5.26 6.93
CA ASP A 67 2.29 5.53 6.46
C ASP A 67 2.77 6.91 6.93
N PHE A 68 4.01 7.27 6.58
CA PHE A 68 4.64 8.53 6.98
C PHE A 68 3.71 9.73 6.75
N PRO A 69 3.50 10.58 7.78
CA PRO A 69 2.76 11.81 7.61
C PRO A 69 3.44 12.73 6.58
N VAL A 70 2.65 13.32 5.69
CA VAL A 70 3.13 14.26 4.68
C VAL A 70 2.55 15.64 4.98
N ARG A 71 3.43 16.61 5.24
CA ARG A 71 3.07 18.01 5.53
C ARG A 71 1.98 18.13 6.61
N PHE A 72 2.25 17.52 7.77
CA PHE A 72 1.35 17.45 8.94
C PHE A 72 0.03 16.73 8.72
N LYS A 73 -0.13 16.00 7.61
CA LYS A 73 -1.32 15.15 7.36
C LYS A 73 -0.97 13.70 7.54
N LYS A 74 -1.87 12.96 8.19
CA LYS A 74 -1.79 11.51 8.25
C LYS A 74 -1.94 10.94 6.85
N VAL A 75 -1.10 9.98 6.50
CA VAL A 75 -1.20 9.27 5.22
C VAL A 75 -1.81 7.90 5.46
N THR A 76 -2.78 7.54 4.63
CA THR A 76 -3.44 6.25 4.64
C THR A 76 -3.41 5.66 3.24
N LEU A 77 -2.83 4.48 3.08
CA LEU A 77 -2.85 3.69 1.86
C LEU A 77 -4.02 2.71 1.95
N LYS A 78 -4.94 2.76 0.99
CA LYS A 78 -6.03 1.79 0.83
C LYS A 78 -5.73 0.90 -0.36
N VAL A 79 -5.34 -0.34 -0.06
CA VAL A 79 -4.77 -1.25 -1.05
C VAL A 79 -5.74 -2.38 -1.33
N ARG A 80 -6.12 -2.55 -2.60
CA ARG A 80 -6.91 -3.67 -3.08
C ARG A 80 -6.02 -4.66 -3.80
N ARG A 81 -6.02 -5.90 -3.29
CA ARG A 81 -5.34 -7.03 -3.92
C ARG A 81 -6.24 -7.71 -4.93
N ARG A 82 -5.67 -8.16 -6.03
CA ARG A 82 -6.41 -8.81 -7.11
C ARG A 82 -6.73 -10.25 -6.71
N LYS A 83 -7.88 -10.70 -7.20
CA LYS A 83 -8.42 -12.03 -6.97
C LYS A 83 -8.65 -12.68 -8.31
N TRP A 84 -8.03 -13.83 -8.50
CA TRP A 84 -8.22 -14.66 -9.69
C TRP A 84 -8.95 -15.94 -9.31
N TYR A 85 -9.66 -16.52 -10.27
CA TYR A 85 -10.29 -17.82 -10.13
C TYR A 85 -9.56 -18.83 -10.97
N ASP A 86 -9.08 -19.91 -10.35
CA ASP A 86 -8.51 -21.04 -11.07
C ASP A 86 -9.62 -22.01 -11.45
N SER A 87 -9.80 -22.19 -12.76
CA SER A 87 -10.79 -23.09 -13.32
C SER A 87 -10.49 -24.58 -13.04
N THR A 88 -9.22 -24.91 -12.77
CA THR A 88 -8.70 -26.27 -12.55
C THR A 88 -8.93 -26.72 -11.11
N THR A 89 -8.45 -25.94 -10.14
CA THR A 89 -8.62 -26.25 -8.70
C THR A 89 -9.99 -25.83 -8.17
N LYS A 90 -10.72 -25.00 -8.92
CA LYS A 90 -11.99 -24.37 -8.51
C LYS A 90 -11.84 -23.43 -7.31
N GLU A 91 -10.64 -22.90 -7.09
CA GLU A 91 -10.32 -22.02 -5.97
C GLU A 91 -10.05 -20.58 -6.41
N TYR A 92 -10.14 -19.66 -5.44
CA TYR A 92 -9.72 -18.28 -5.63
C TYR A 92 -8.29 -18.07 -5.16
N LEU A 93 -7.48 -17.48 -6.02
CA LEU A 93 -6.07 -17.20 -5.81
C LEU A 93 -5.84 -15.70 -5.68
N SER A 94 -4.81 -15.33 -4.91
CA SER A 94 -4.31 -13.95 -4.82
C SER A 94 -2.83 -13.97 -4.46
N ASN A 95 -2.07 -13.04 -5.01
CA ASN A 95 -0.64 -12.91 -4.70
C ASN A 95 -0.46 -12.53 -3.25
N LYS A 96 0.41 -13.22 -2.50
CA LYS A 96 0.70 -12.90 -1.10
C LYS A 96 1.75 -11.81 -1.01
N TYR A 97 1.43 -10.75 -0.27
CA TYR A 97 2.35 -9.66 0.02
C TYR A 97 2.43 -9.45 1.52
N ASP A 98 3.64 -9.20 2.01
CA ASP A 98 3.88 -8.77 3.38
C ASP A 98 3.92 -7.23 3.40
N LEU A 99 2.75 -6.59 3.34
CA LEU A 99 2.64 -5.12 3.17
C LEU A 99 2.69 -4.33 4.48
N LEU A 100 2.60 -5.03 5.62
CA LEU A 100 2.40 -4.44 6.94
C LEU A 100 3.55 -4.83 7.85
N ALA A 101 3.95 -3.92 8.74
CA ALA A 101 4.76 -4.32 9.87
C ALA A 101 3.97 -5.25 10.80
N LYS A 102 4.62 -6.32 11.25
CA LYS A 102 4.02 -7.37 12.09
C LYS A 102 3.21 -6.77 13.25
N ARG A 103 1.95 -7.19 13.37
CA ARG A 103 0.99 -6.79 14.43
C ARG A 103 0.65 -5.29 14.45
N THR A 104 0.83 -4.58 13.33
CA THR A 104 0.45 -3.18 13.21
C THR A 104 -0.30 -2.93 11.91
N HIS A 105 -0.96 -1.78 11.83
CA HIS A 105 -1.50 -1.26 10.57
C HIS A 105 -0.51 -0.30 9.88
N TYR A 106 0.77 -0.31 10.25
CA TYR A 106 1.77 0.59 9.68
C TYR A 106 2.51 -0.06 8.51
N SER A 107 2.99 0.78 7.58
CA SER A 107 4.02 0.37 6.63
C SER A 107 5.27 -0.11 7.38
N LYS A 108 6.06 -0.97 6.74
CA LYS A 108 7.26 -1.56 7.36
C LYS A 108 8.27 -0.51 7.80
N GLU A 109 8.56 0.42 6.90
CA GLU A 109 9.52 1.51 7.12
C GLU A 109 9.03 2.46 8.22
N PHE A 110 7.75 2.84 8.20
CA PHE A 110 7.20 3.73 9.24
C PHE A 110 7.22 3.06 10.62
N ALA A 111 6.87 1.78 10.71
CA ALA A 111 6.96 1.05 11.97
C ALA A 111 8.41 0.90 12.47
N ALA A 112 9.38 0.72 11.57
CA ALA A 112 10.79 0.67 11.92
C ALA A 112 11.25 2.04 12.47
N PHE A 113 10.92 3.12 11.78
CA PHE A 113 11.20 4.49 12.23
C PHE A 113 10.64 4.76 13.63
N LEU A 114 9.38 4.40 13.89
CA LEU A 114 8.77 4.60 15.21
C LEU A 114 9.45 3.82 16.34
N LYS A 115 10.09 2.68 16.04
CA LYS A 115 10.81 1.88 17.05
C LYS A 115 12.15 2.50 17.44
N GLU A 116 12.78 3.22 16.52
CA GLU A 116 14.07 3.90 16.73
C GLU A 116 13.91 5.23 17.45
N LEU A 117 12.70 5.78 17.52
CA LEU A 117 12.43 6.99 18.28
C LEU A 117 12.74 6.76 19.77
N PRO A 118 13.48 7.69 20.42
CA PRO A 118 13.66 7.68 21.86
C PRO A 118 12.30 7.56 22.56
N ARG A 119 12.19 6.62 23.51
CA ARG A 119 10.95 6.40 24.28
C ARG A 119 10.50 7.63 25.07
N ASP A 120 11.39 8.62 25.21
CA ASP A 120 11.19 9.86 25.97
C ASP A 120 10.73 11.05 25.11
N ILE A 121 10.45 10.86 23.82
CA ILE A 121 9.68 11.88 23.09
C ILE A 121 8.28 11.89 23.71
N PRO A 122 7.85 13.01 24.34
CA PRO A 122 6.51 13.09 24.91
C PRO A 122 5.53 12.73 23.81
N ARG A 123 4.59 11.83 24.08
CA ARG A 123 3.43 11.65 23.20
C ARG A 123 2.79 13.02 23.09
N ILE A 124 3.04 13.75 22.00
CA ILE A 124 2.37 15.01 21.73
C ILE A 124 0.91 14.61 21.56
N GLY A 125 0.18 14.73 22.66
CA GLY A 125 -1.27 14.64 22.71
C GLY A 125 -1.86 15.72 21.81
N PRO A 126 -3.18 15.65 21.54
CA PRO A 126 -3.79 16.57 20.61
C PRO A 126 -3.50 18.01 21.07
N LEU A 127 -2.87 18.79 20.19
CA LEU A 127 -2.92 20.24 20.29
C LEU A 127 -4.41 20.60 20.15
N SER A 128 -4.94 21.12 21.26
CA SER A 128 -6.28 21.69 21.41
C SER A 128 -6.70 22.55 20.23
#